data_AF-A0A5D4RU21-F1
#
_entry.id   AF-A0A5D4RU21-F1
#
_cell.length_a   1.000
_cell.length_b   1.000
_cell.length_c   1.000
_cell.angle_alpha   90.00
_cell.angle_beta   90.00
_cell.angle_gamma   90.00
#
_symmetry.space_group_name_H-M   'P 1'
#
loop_
_entity.id
_entity.type
_entity.pdbx_description
1 polymer ?
#
loop_
_entity_poly.entity_id
_entity_poly.type
_entity_poly.pdbx_seq_one_letter_code
_entity_poly.pdbx_strand_id
1 'polypeptide(L)'
;MKKTYSILSGAFSIMAIFPILAGLTKWGFPLYVAVLEVSLFLPFTLALAGLVFALMGLKGKLKISLVVMNAAGLSLSLFLVFVALFGFQQP
;
A
#
# COMPACT_ATOMS: atom_id res chain seq x y z
N MET A 1 4.71 22.21 -6.31
CA MET A 1 3.82 21.46 -5.40
C MET A 1 3.17 20.23 -6.03
N LYS A 2 2.34 20.35 -7.09
CA LYS A 2 1.65 19.18 -7.70
C LYS A 2 2.57 18.02 -8.14
N LYS A 3 3.75 18.35 -8.68
CA LYS A 3 4.78 17.35 -9.05
C LYS A 3 5.28 16.59 -7.81
N THR A 4 5.59 17.31 -6.73
CA THR A 4 6.01 16.72 -5.45
C THR A 4 4.97 15.77 -4.88
N TYR A 5 3.69 16.16 -4.86
CA TYR A 5 2.61 15.25 -4.42
C TYR A 5 2.51 13.99 -5.30
N SER A 6 2.73 14.11 -6.61
CA SER A 6 2.73 12.93 -7.49
C SER A 6 3.90 12.00 -7.20
N ILE A 7 5.09 12.55 -6.90
CA ILE A 7 6.28 11.79 -6.52
C ILE A 7 6.05 11.09 -5.18
N LEU A 8 5.57 11.82 -4.17
CA LEU A 8 5.25 11.26 -2.85
C LEU A 8 4.18 10.18 -2.94
N SER A 9 3.14 10.40 -3.74
CA SER A 9 2.10 9.40 -4.02
C SER A 9 2.71 8.12 -4.58
N GLY A 10 3.56 8.23 -5.61
CA GLY A 10 4.23 7.07 -6.20
C GLY A 10 5.16 6.36 -5.21
N ALA A 11 5.96 7.10 -4.43
CA ALA A 11 6.84 6.55 -3.41
C ALA A 11 6.04 5.75 -2.36
N PHE A 12 4.95 6.32 -1.85
CA PHE A 12 4.08 5.66 -0.87
C PHE A 12 3.34 4.45 -1.45
N SER A 13 2.90 4.50 -2.71
CA SER A 13 2.37 3.31 -3.38
C SER A 13 3.38 2.18 -3.46
N ILE A 14 4.63 2.48 -3.84
CA ILE A 14 5.68 1.49 -3.93
C ILE A 14 5.96 0.91 -2.54
N MET A 15 6.13 1.75 -1.51
CA MET A 15 6.38 1.28 -0.16
C MET A 15 5.24 0.44 0.42
N ALA A 16 3.98 0.72 0.05
CA ALA A 16 2.83 -0.07 0.46
C ALA A 16 2.74 -1.42 -0.27
N ILE A 17 2.94 -1.43 -1.60
CA ILE A 17 2.69 -2.60 -2.44
C ILE A 17 3.89 -3.53 -2.50
N PHE A 18 5.11 -2.99 -2.52
CA PHE A 18 6.34 -3.76 -2.69
C PHE A 18 6.50 -4.88 -1.65
N PRO A 19 6.30 -4.66 -0.34
CA PRO A 19 6.39 -5.74 0.65
C PRO A 19 5.35 -6.84 0.41
N ILE A 20 4.13 -6.47 0.00
CA ILE A 20 3.05 -7.43 -0.29
C ILE A 20 3.44 -8.32 -1.48
N LEU A 21 3.94 -7.72 -2.57
CA LEU A 21 4.41 -8.47 -3.74
C LEU A 21 5.64 -9.31 -3.43
N ALA A 22 6.59 -8.78 -2.64
CA ALA A 22 7.77 -9.51 -2.19
C ALA A 22 7.38 -10.76 -1.39
N GLY A 23 6.32 -10.67 -0.58
CA GLY A 23 5.74 -11.79 0.17
C GLY A 23 5.26 -12.97 -0.67
N LEU A 24 5.02 -12.77 -1.97
CA LEU A 24 4.64 -13.84 -2.90
C LEU A 24 5.84 -14.70 -3.35
N THR A 25 7.06 -14.30 -2.98
CA THR A 25 8.30 -14.99 -3.38
C THR A 25 9.03 -15.54 -2.16
N LYS A 26 9.76 -16.65 -2.33
CA LYS A 26 10.54 -17.27 -1.24
C LYS A 26 11.57 -16.30 -0.63
N TRP A 27 12.20 -15.48 -1.47
CA TRP A 27 13.25 -14.54 -1.06
C TRP A 27 12.69 -13.26 -0.44
N GLY A 28 11.51 -12.80 -0.88
CA GLY A 28 10.88 -11.59 -0.39
C GLY A 28 9.96 -11.79 0.82
N PHE A 29 9.62 -13.04 1.16
CA PHE A 29 8.79 -13.36 2.32
C PHE A 29 9.34 -12.82 3.66
N PRO A 30 10.65 -12.92 3.98
CA PRO A 30 11.19 -12.34 5.20
C PRO A 30 11.00 -10.82 5.29
N LEU A 31 11.08 -10.11 4.16
CA LEU A 31 10.81 -8.67 4.12
C LEU A 31 9.34 -8.36 4.42
N TYR A 32 8.42 -9.13 3.85
CA TYR A 32 7.00 -9.00 4.14
C TYR A 32 6.72 -9.19 5.64
N VAL A 33 7.27 -10.24 6.24
CA VAL A 33 7.13 -10.51 7.68
C VAL A 33 7.70 -9.35 8.51
N ALA A 34 8.92 -8.89 8.21
CA ALA A 34 9.53 -7.76 8.93
C ALA A 34 8.68 -6.48 8.87
N VAL A 35 8.04 -6.20 7.73
CA VAL A 35 7.12 -5.05 7.60
C VAL A 35 5.87 -5.23 8.47
N LEU A 36 5.31 -6.44 8.52
CA LEU A 36 4.14 -6.73 9.37
C LEU A 36 4.47 -6.72 10.86
N GLU A 37 5.68 -7.12 11.25
CA GLU A 37 6.17 -7.05 12.63
C GLU A 37 6.28 -5.60 13.13
N VAL A 38 6.64 -4.66 12.24
CA VAL A 38 6.60 -3.23 12.57
C VAL A 38 5.16 -2.78 12.81
N SER A 39 4.27 -3.04 11.84
CA SER A 39 2.83 -2.87 12.02
C SER A 39 2.04 -3.49 10.87
N LEU A 40 1.03 -4.28 11.23
CA LEU A 40 0.02 -4.77 10.28
C LEU A 40 -0.67 -3.64 9.50
N PHE A 41 -0.80 -2.45 10.07
CA PHE A 41 -1.45 -1.29 9.44
C PHE A 41 -0.50 -0.44 8.59
N LEU A 42 0.80 -0.73 8.57
CA LEU A 42 1.78 0.10 7.86
C LEU A 42 1.53 0.15 6.34
N PRO A 43 1.31 -0.98 5.63
CA PRO A 43 0.98 -0.94 4.20
C PRO A 43 -0.32 -0.16 3.92
N PHE A 44 -1.32 -0.30 4.80
CA PHE A 44 -2.60 0.42 4.70
C PHE A 44 -2.42 1.93 4.83
N THR A 45 -1.71 2.39 5.86
CA THR A 45 -1.48 3.83 6.11
C THR A 45 -0.65 4.47 5.00
N LEU A 46 0.36 3.77 4.48
CA LEU A 46 1.14 4.22 3.33
C LEU A 46 0.29 4.32 2.05
N ALA A 47 -0.53 3.32 1.75
CA ALA A 47 -1.44 3.36 0.60
C ALA A 47 -2.47 4.50 0.73
N LEU A 48 -2.98 4.74 1.94
CA LEU A 48 -3.92 5.83 2.21
C LEU A 48 -3.26 7.20 2.00
N ALA A 49 -2.08 7.41 2.57
CA ALA A 49 -1.34 8.65 2.39
C ALA A 49 -0.96 8.87 0.91
N GLY A 50 -0.56 7.79 0.21
CA GLY A 50 -0.27 7.83 -1.22
C GLY A 50 -1.49 8.19 -2.05
N LEU A 51 -2.68 7.69 -1.68
CA LEU A 51 -3.95 8.05 -2.32
C LEU A 51 -4.28 9.54 -2.12
N VAL A 52 -4.15 10.06 -0.89
CA VAL A 52 -4.35 11.48 -0.59
C VAL A 52 -3.44 12.36 -1.45
N PHE A 53 -2.16 12.00 -1.56
CA PHE A 53 -1.23 12.71 -2.43
C PHE A 53 -1.56 12.57 -3.92
N ALA A 54 -2.06 11.42 -4.38
CA ALA A 54 -2.51 11.23 -5.76
C ALA A 54 -3.64 12.21 -6.12
N LEU A 55 -4.58 12.42 -5.20
CA LEU A 55 -5.72 13.31 -5.40
C LEU A 55 -5.30 14.78 -5.53
N MET A 56 -4.24 15.20 -4.81
CA MET A 56 -3.66 16.56 -4.83
C MET A 56 -2.59 16.76 -5.91
N GLY A 57 -2.18 15.69 -6.58
CA GLY A 57 -1.07 15.67 -7.55
C GLY A 57 -1.36 16.31 -8.91
N LEU A 58 -0.54 15.94 -9.89
CA LEU A 58 -0.72 16.32 -11.29
C LEU A 58 -2.06 15.80 -11.81
N LYS A 59 -2.64 16.47 -12.81
CA LYS A 59 -3.88 16.05 -13.48
C LYS A 59 -3.58 15.12 -14.66
N GLY A 60 -4.61 14.50 -15.23
CA GLY A 60 -4.52 13.66 -16.43
C GLY A 60 -4.23 12.19 -16.12
N LYS A 61 -3.66 11.48 -17.11
CA LYS A 61 -3.46 10.02 -17.05
C LYS A 61 -2.62 9.57 -15.85
N LEU A 62 -1.57 10.33 -15.50
CA LEU A 62 -0.72 10.04 -14.34
C LEU A 62 -1.52 10.04 -13.04
N LYS A 63 -2.45 10.99 -12.86
CA LYS A 63 -3.34 11.03 -11.69
C LYS A 63 -4.12 9.74 -11.56
N ILE A 64 -4.77 9.34 -12.65
CA ILE A 64 -5.63 8.16 -12.68
C ILE A 64 -4.81 6.92 -12.33
N SER A 65 -3.62 6.77 -12.92
CA SER A 65 -2.72 5.66 -12.61
C SER A 65 -2.32 5.61 -11.14
N LEU A 66 -1.95 6.75 -10.54
CA LEU A 66 -1.57 6.82 -9.12
C LEU A 66 -2.77 6.55 -8.20
N VAL A 67 -3.96 7.07 -8.53
CA VAL A 67 -5.18 6.82 -7.76
C VAL A 67 -5.52 5.33 -7.80
N VAL A 68 -5.52 4.70 -8.97
CA VAL A 68 -5.81 3.27 -9.13
C VAL A 68 -4.80 2.42 -8.39
N MET A 69 -3.50 2.73 -8.51
CA MET A 69 -2.45 1.98 -7.84
C MET A 69 -2.57 2.06 -6.31
N ASN A 70 -2.77 3.26 -5.75
CA ASN A 70 -2.98 3.40 -4.30
C ASN A 70 -4.28 2.75 -3.83
N ALA A 71 -5.37 2.86 -4.59
CA ALA A 71 -6.64 2.22 -4.25
C ALA A 71 -6.52 0.69 -4.24
N ALA A 72 -5.78 0.11 -5.20
CA ALA A 72 -5.48 -1.32 -5.23
C ALA A 72 -4.63 -1.73 -4.01
N GLY A 73 -3.56 -0.99 -3.72
CA GLY A 73 -2.73 -1.23 -2.54
C GLY A 73 -3.50 -1.12 -1.22
N LEU A 74 -4.41 -0.16 -1.12
CA LEU A 74 -5.27 0.03 0.05
C LEU A 74 -6.28 -1.11 0.20
N SER A 75 -6.88 -1.55 -0.91
CA SER A 75 -7.83 -2.68 -0.91
C SER A 75 -7.15 -3.98 -0.51
N LEU A 76 -5.95 -4.25 -1.05
CA LEU A 76 -5.14 -5.42 -0.68
C LEU A 76 -4.75 -5.36 0.79
N SER A 77 -4.28 -4.21 1.27
CA SER A 77 -3.90 -4.04 2.68
C SER A 77 -5.09 -4.22 3.61
N LEU A 78 -6.25 -3.66 3.26
CA LEU A 78 -7.48 -3.80 4.02
C LEU A 78 -7.93 -5.27 4.09
N PHE A 79 -7.83 -5.99 2.98
CA PHE A 79 -8.11 -7.42 2.95
C PHE A 79 -7.15 -8.21 3.85
N LEU A 80 -5.85 -7.92 3.82
CA LEU A 80 -4.86 -8.56 4.69
C LEU A 80 -5.13 -8.27 6.17
N VAL A 81 -5.43 -7.02 6.53
CA VAL A 81 -5.82 -6.65 7.90
C VAL A 81 -7.06 -7.42 8.33
N PHE A 82 -8.07 -7.51 7.47
CA PHE A 82 -9.28 -8.28 7.74
C PHE A 82 -8.97 -9.76 8.00
N VAL A 83 -8.20 -10.42 7.13
CA VAL A 83 -7.82 -11.82 7.30
C VAL A 83 -7.00 -12.01 8.59
N ALA A 84 -6.07 -11.10 8.89
CA ALA A 84 -5.25 -11.20 10.10
C ALA A 84 -6.08 -11.08 11.39
N LEU A 85 -7.09 -10.20 11.41
CA LEU A 85 -7.92 -9.98 12.61
C LEU A 85 -9.03 -11.03 12.78
N PHE A 86 -9.66 -11.46 11.68
CA PHE A 86 -10.88 -12.27 11.71
C PHE A 86 -10.69 -13.68 11.15
N GLY A 87 -9.67 -13.91 10.31
CA GLY A 87 -9.49 -15.17 9.58
C GLY A 87 -9.07 -16.36 10.44
N PHE A 88 -8.50 -16.11 11.62
CA PHE A 88 -8.05 -17.13 12.56
C PHE A 88 -8.84 -17.17 13.86
N GLN A 89 -9.97 -16.45 13.92
CA GLN A 89 -10.90 -16.55 15.05
C GLN A 89 -11.67 -17.88 14.93
N GLN A 90 -11.10 -18.97 15.45
CA GLN A 90 -11.86 -20.18 15.81
C GLN A 90 -12.41 -20.02 17.24
N PRO A 91 -13.61 -20.58 17.54
CA PRO A 91 -14.17 -20.55 18.89
C PRO A 91 -13.31 -21.29 19.92
#